data_AF-H1Q2T8-F1
#
_entry.id   AF-H1Q2T8-F1
#
_cell.length_a   1.000
_cell.length_b   1.000
_cell.length_c   1.000
_cell.angle_alpha   90.00
_cell.angle_beta   90.00
_cell.angle_gamma   90.00
#
_symmetry.space_group_name_H-M   'P 1'
#
loop_
_entity.id
_entity.type
_entity.pdbx_description
1 polymer ?
#
loop_
_entity_poly.entity_id
_entity_poly.type
_entity_poly.pdbx_seq_one_letter_code
_entity_poly.pdbx_strand_id
1 'polypeptide(L)'
;MISNIEEFGTIAAPIYGPNPQQQQQLLAILEAFLEFPEVVGTTKTGKSAKSINISNNISNTNTQSQQQSQQQSIEILIKALEDQLSVSQLKEIKQVVEEAKGDLEKAKPKLIDKIKSFGENVASNILANIITNPAIWSMLS
;
A
#
# COMPACT_ATOMS: atom_id res chain seq x y z
N MET A 1 -31.92 -20.59 39.76
CA MET A 1 -30.45 -20.52 39.85
C MET A 1 -30.01 -21.94 40.09
N ILE A 2 -29.64 -22.65 39.04
CA ILE A 2 -29.22 -24.06 39.15
C ILE A 2 -27.79 -24.02 39.68
N SER A 3 -27.54 -24.72 40.79
CA SER A 3 -26.22 -24.77 41.44
C SER A 3 -25.24 -25.48 40.49
N ASN A 4 -24.03 -24.96 40.33
CA ASN A 4 -22.96 -25.57 39.51
C ASN A 4 -22.71 -27.06 39.85
N ILE A 5 -23.12 -27.50 41.04
CA ILE A 5 -23.07 -28.89 41.50
C ILE A 5 -24.08 -29.78 40.74
N GLU A 6 -25.28 -29.29 40.47
CA GLU A 6 -26.32 -30.03 39.72
C GLU A 6 -25.94 -30.18 38.24
N GLU A 7 -25.30 -29.15 37.67
CA GLU A 7 -24.79 -29.18 36.31
C GLU A 7 -23.66 -30.22 36.15
N PHE A 8 -22.74 -30.29 37.13
CA PHE A 8 -21.69 -31.31 37.16
C PHE A 8 -22.25 -32.74 37.27
N GLY A 9 -23.25 -32.94 38.13
CA GLY A 9 -23.91 -34.24 38.30
C GLY A 9 -24.61 -34.74 37.02
N THR A 10 -25.12 -33.82 36.21
CA THR A 10 -25.83 -34.14 34.96
C THR A 10 -24.85 -34.53 33.84
N ILE A 11 -23.68 -33.90 33.78
CA ILE A 11 -22.65 -34.17 32.75
C ILE A 11 -21.92 -35.50 33.02
N ALA A 12 -21.70 -35.85 34.29
CA ALA A 12 -20.98 -37.06 34.68
C ALA A 12 -21.84 -38.35 34.66
N ALA A 13 -23.14 -38.24 34.39
CA ALA A 13 -24.11 -39.32 34.61
C ALA A 13 -24.14 -40.45 33.55
N PRO A 14 -23.76 -40.29 32.26
CA PRO A 14 -23.83 -41.42 31.35
C PRO A 14 -22.44 -41.99 31.02
N ILE A 15 -22.18 -43.17 31.60
CA ILE A 15 -21.44 -44.33 31.05
C ILE A 15 -20.08 -44.66 31.70
N TYR A 16 -19.29 -43.70 32.18
CA TYR A 16 -18.20 -43.99 33.14
C TYR A 16 -18.01 -42.76 34.02
N GLY A 17 -18.40 -42.84 35.31
CA GLY A 17 -18.02 -41.81 36.29
C GLY A 17 -16.51 -41.57 36.26
N PRO A 18 -16.00 -40.41 36.73
CA PRO A 18 -14.59 -40.08 36.62
C PRO A 18 -13.76 -41.25 37.15
N ASN A 19 -12.91 -41.81 36.30
CA ASN A 19 -12.16 -43.00 36.67
C ASN A 19 -11.19 -42.66 37.82
N PRO A 20 -10.71 -43.63 38.61
CA PRO A 20 -9.88 -43.35 39.78
C PRO A 20 -8.63 -42.51 39.47
N GLN A 21 -8.07 -42.61 38.26
CA GLN A 21 -6.94 -41.79 37.83
C GLN A 21 -7.33 -40.33 37.59
N GLN A 22 -8.48 -40.07 36.98
CA GLN A 22 -9.00 -38.71 36.80
C GLN A 22 -9.31 -38.06 38.14
N GLN A 23 -9.84 -38.82 39.10
CA GLN A 23 -10.07 -38.34 40.46
C GLN A 23 -8.75 -38.02 41.18
N GLN A 24 -7.73 -38.86 41.03
CA GLN A 24 -6.38 -38.60 41.57
C GLN A 24 -5.72 -37.39 40.93
N GLN A 25 -5.84 -37.21 39.60
CA GLN A 25 -5.32 -36.03 38.91
C GLN A 25 -6.00 -34.75 39.39
N LEU A 26 -7.32 -34.76 39.55
CA LEU A 26 -8.06 -33.63 40.08
C LEU A 26 -7.62 -33.31 41.51
N LEU A 27 -7.48 -34.34 42.37
CA LEU A 27 -7.02 -34.16 43.74
C LEU A 27 -5.61 -33.55 43.78
N ALA A 28 -4.67 -34.05 42.97
CA ALA A 28 -3.31 -33.54 42.91
C ALA A 28 -3.26 -32.06 42.45
N ILE A 29 -4.12 -31.66 41.52
CA ILE A 29 -4.23 -30.26 41.08
C ILE A 29 -4.73 -29.37 42.24
N LEU A 30 -5.73 -29.84 42.99
CA LEU A 30 -6.26 -29.10 44.13
C LEU A 30 -5.25 -29.00 45.28
N GLU A 31 -4.49 -30.07 45.54
CA GLU A 31 -3.38 -30.08 46.51
C GLU A 31 -2.28 -29.11 46.09
N ALA A 32 -1.91 -29.09 44.80
CA ALA A 32 -0.93 -28.14 44.28
C ALA A 32 -1.39 -26.68 44.43
N PHE A 33 -2.68 -26.38 44.25
CA PHE A 33 -3.23 -25.05 44.51
C PHE A 33 -3.26 -24.68 46.00
N LEU A 34 -3.34 -25.68 46.89
CA LEU A 34 -3.24 -25.46 48.34
C LEU A 34 -1.78 -25.21 48.76
N GLU A 35 -0.83 -25.90 48.14
CA GLU A 35 0.61 -25.82 48.44
C GLU A 35 1.27 -24.58 47.80
N PHE A 36 0.86 -24.21 46.59
CA PHE A 36 1.31 -23.01 45.88
C PHE A 36 0.12 -22.10 45.55
N PRO A 37 -0.47 -21.42 46.56
CA PRO A 37 -1.52 -20.45 46.33
C PRO A 37 -0.91 -19.20 45.69
N GLU A 38 -0.67 -19.23 44.39
CA GLU A 38 -0.30 -18.02 43.67
C GLU A 38 -1.53 -17.11 43.60
N VAL A 39 -1.58 -16.14 44.52
CA VAL A 39 -2.62 -15.12 44.55
C VAL A 39 -2.43 -14.25 43.32
N VAL A 40 -3.18 -14.52 42.25
CA VAL A 40 -3.30 -13.57 41.14
C VAL A 40 -3.98 -12.33 41.70
N GLY A 41 -3.18 -11.31 42.03
CA GLY A 41 -3.66 -10.05 42.55
C GLY A 41 -4.66 -9.43 41.58
N THR A 42 -5.93 -9.42 41.94
CA THR A 42 -6.95 -8.68 41.18
C THR A 42 -6.79 -7.20 41.51
N THR A 43 -5.85 -6.50 40.86
CA THR A 43 -5.86 -5.03 40.87
C THR A 43 -7.01 -4.54 40.00
N LYS A 44 -8.24 -4.58 40.53
CA LYS A 44 -9.36 -3.81 40.00
C LYS A 44 -9.25 -2.37 40.52
N THR A 45 -8.59 -1.51 39.75
CA THR A 45 -8.72 -0.05 39.91
C THR A 45 -9.14 0.57 38.60
N GLY A 46 -10.40 1.03 38.59
CA GLY A 46 -10.79 2.33 38.04
C GLY A 46 -10.64 2.56 36.53
N LYS A 47 -11.77 2.85 35.90
CA LYS A 47 -11.89 3.54 34.60
C LYS A 47 -10.92 4.72 34.51
N SER A 48 -9.78 4.51 33.88
CA SER A 48 -9.24 5.45 32.92
C SER A 48 -9.06 4.63 31.66
N ALA A 49 -9.90 4.88 30.66
CA ALA A 49 -9.57 4.51 29.30
C ALA A 49 -8.30 5.32 28.98
N LYS A 50 -7.14 4.80 29.41
CA LYS A 50 -5.84 5.23 28.92
C LYS A 50 -5.99 4.99 27.44
N SER A 51 -6.24 6.07 26.71
CA SER A 51 -6.39 6.06 25.28
C SER A 51 -5.13 5.38 24.76
N ILE A 52 -5.25 4.10 24.42
CA ILE A 52 -4.32 3.52 23.48
C ILE A 52 -4.67 4.30 22.23
N ASN A 53 -3.94 5.38 22.01
CA ASN A 53 -3.87 6.02 20.70
C ASN A 53 -3.21 4.97 19.81
N ILE A 54 -4.00 3.98 19.39
CA ILE A 54 -3.71 3.19 18.21
C ILE A 54 -3.90 4.17 17.07
N SER A 55 -2.91 5.02 16.85
CA SER A 55 -2.73 5.65 15.55
C SER A 55 -2.34 4.53 14.61
N ASN A 56 -3.34 3.85 14.07
CA ASN A 56 -3.16 3.06 12.88
C ASN A 56 -3.04 4.07 11.74
N ASN A 57 -1.84 4.64 11.58
CA ASN A 57 -1.53 5.44 10.42
C ASN A 57 -1.42 4.48 9.23
N ILE A 58 -2.56 4.19 8.62
CA ILE A 58 -2.60 3.63 7.27
C ILE A 58 -2.48 4.81 6.32
N SER A 59 -1.24 5.24 6.08
CA SER A 59 -0.89 6.08 4.93
C SER A 59 -0.10 5.23 3.96
N ASN A 60 -0.79 4.46 3.12
CA ASN A 60 -0.17 3.86 1.96
C ASN A 60 -1.20 3.54 0.87
N THR A 61 -1.65 4.56 0.15
CA THR A 61 -2.06 4.54 -1.28
C THR A 61 -2.58 5.94 -1.61
N ASN A 62 -1.67 6.86 -1.95
CA ASN A 62 -2.02 7.98 -2.81
C ASN A 62 -0.79 8.54 -3.53
N THR A 63 0.38 8.56 -2.87
CA THR A 63 1.61 9.10 -3.48
C THR A 63 2.28 8.13 -4.46
N GLN A 64 2.36 6.82 -4.16
CA GLN A 64 3.00 5.85 -5.05
C GLN A 64 2.23 5.66 -6.37
N SER A 65 0.90 5.50 -6.31
CA SER A 65 0.08 5.34 -7.52
C SER A 65 0.05 6.62 -8.36
N GLN A 66 0.14 7.81 -7.74
CA GLN A 66 0.21 9.09 -8.46
C GLN A 66 1.59 9.36 -9.06
N GLN A 67 2.70 9.00 -8.40
CA GLN A 67 4.03 9.13 -9.00
C GLN A 67 4.22 8.14 -10.15
N GLN A 68 3.71 6.91 -9.99
CA GLN A 68 3.76 5.89 -11.04
C GLN A 68 2.93 6.30 -12.27
N SER A 69 1.71 6.82 -12.09
CA SER A 69 0.91 7.27 -13.23
C SER A 69 1.54 8.45 -13.97
N GLN A 70 2.18 9.38 -13.25
CA GLN A 70 2.93 10.48 -13.86
C GLN A 70 4.16 10.00 -14.63
N GLN A 71 4.94 9.07 -14.07
CA GLN A 71 6.08 8.46 -14.77
C GLN A 71 5.65 7.73 -16.04
N GLN A 72 4.55 6.97 -15.98
CA GLN A 72 3.98 6.28 -17.15
C GLN A 72 3.58 7.27 -18.25
N SER A 73 2.97 8.40 -17.90
CA SER A 73 2.63 9.44 -18.89
C SER A 73 3.86 10.09 -19.52
N ILE A 74 4.93 10.33 -18.76
CA ILE A 74 6.19 10.88 -19.29
C ILE A 74 6.88 9.88 -20.22
N GLU A 75 6.92 8.59 -19.85
CA GLU A 75 7.47 7.53 -20.68
C GLU A 75 6.77 7.40 -22.03
N ILE A 76 5.44 7.54 -22.05
CA ILE A 76 4.64 7.55 -23.29
C ILE A 76 5.07 8.71 -24.20
N LEU A 77 5.26 9.91 -23.64
CA LEU A 77 5.69 11.08 -24.41
C LEU A 77 7.10 10.90 -24.96
N ILE A 78 8.02 10.37 -24.15
CA ILE A 78 9.39 10.08 -24.57
C ILE A 78 9.39 9.05 -25.69
N LYS A 79 8.61 7.96 -25.55
CA LYS A 79 8.54 6.91 -26.55
C LYS A 79 7.97 7.40 -27.88
N ALA A 80 6.95 8.26 -27.86
CA ALA A 80 6.41 8.86 -29.08
C ALA A 80 7.43 9.76 -29.80
N LEU A 81 8.34 10.39 -29.07
CA LEU A 81 9.47 11.13 -29.64
C LEU A 81 10.54 10.18 -30.19
N GLU A 82 10.94 9.15 -29.45
CA GLU A 82 11.95 8.18 -29.88
C GLU A 82 11.52 7.36 -31.11
N ASP A 83 10.24 7.03 -31.23
CA ASP A 83 9.71 6.25 -32.35
C ASP A 83 9.66 7.06 -33.67
N GLN A 84 9.72 8.40 -33.60
CA GLN A 84 9.61 9.26 -34.78
C GLN A 84 10.86 10.08 -35.07
N LEU A 85 11.66 10.41 -34.06
CA LEU A 85 12.92 11.11 -34.24
C LEU A 85 14.09 10.13 -34.34
N SER A 86 14.97 10.39 -35.29
CA SER A 86 16.28 9.75 -35.32
C SER A 86 17.15 10.17 -34.12
N VAL A 87 18.12 9.33 -33.77
CA VAL A 87 19.11 9.60 -32.72
C VAL A 87 19.83 10.95 -32.93
N SER A 88 20.07 11.33 -34.18
CA SER A 88 20.63 12.64 -34.57
C SER A 88 19.71 13.79 -34.18
N GLN A 89 18.42 13.71 -34.54
CA GLN A 89 17.45 14.77 -34.24
C GLN A 89 17.20 14.92 -32.74
N LEU A 90 17.19 13.82 -31.98
CA LEU A 90 17.11 13.86 -30.51
C LEU A 90 18.31 14.58 -29.89
N LYS A 91 19.53 14.33 -30.40
CA LYS A 91 20.73 15.06 -29.95
C LYS A 91 20.63 16.56 -30.25
N GLU A 92 20.09 16.92 -31.40
CA GLU A 92 19.89 18.33 -31.77
C GLU A 92 18.87 19.01 -30.85
N ILE A 93 17.74 18.35 -30.51
CA ILE A 93 16.80 18.88 -29.50
C ILE A 93 17.50 19.06 -28.15
N LYS A 94 18.25 18.05 -27.70
CA LYS A 94 18.96 18.10 -26.42
C LYS A 94 19.97 19.27 -26.39
N GLN A 95 20.67 19.51 -27.50
CA GLN A 95 21.58 20.64 -27.63
C GLN A 95 20.85 21.97 -27.47
N VAL A 96 19.68 22.16 -28.09
CA VAL A 96 18.91 23.39 -27.94
C VAL A 96 18.47 23.61 -26.48
N VAL A 97 18.11 22.54 -25.77
CA VAL A 97 17.77 22.60 -24.33
C VAL A 97 18.99 22.98 -23.48
N GLU A 98 20.16 22.40 -23.78
CA GLU A 98 21.41 22.70 -23.08
C GLU A 98 21.86 24.15 -23.32
N GLU A 99 21.75 24.64 -24.56
CA GLU A 99 22.06 26.02 -24.94
C GLU A 99 21.14 27.04 -24.25
N ALA A 100 19.89 26.65 -23.96
CA ALA A 100 18.96 27.49 -23.25
C ALA A 100 19.29 27.62 -21.74
N LYS A 101 20.18 26.77 -21.19
CA LYS A 101 20.62 26.81 -19.79
C LYS A 101 19.48 26.91 -18.77
N GLY A 102 18.36 26.22 -19.04
CA GLY A 102 17.17 26.23 -18.19
C GLY A 102 16.22 27.41 -18.38
N ASP A 103 16.49 28.33 -19.33
CA ASP A 103 15.58 29.42 -19.69
C ASP A 103 14.49 28.92 -20.65
N LEU A 104 13.35 28.50 -20.07
CA LEU A 104 12.23 27.91 -20.80
C LEU A 104 11.64 28.86 -21.85
N GLU A 105 11.63 30.17 -21.57
CA GLU A 105 11.08 31.19 -22.48
C GLU A 105 11.92 31.34 -23.75
N LYS A 106 13.24 31.11 -23.65
CA LYS A 106 14.13 31.07 -24.82
C LYS A 106 14.21 29.70 -25.47
N ALA A 107 14.03 28.63 -24.71
CA ALA A 107 14.06 27.26 -25.20
C ALA A 107 12.84 26.96 -26.09
N LYS A 108 11.63 27.32 -25.64
CA LYS A 108 10.37 27.03 -26.34
C LYS A 108 10.36 27.43 -27.81
N PRO A 109 10.62 28.70 -28.20
CA PRO A 109 10.59 29.09 -29.60
C PRO A 109 11.66 28.35 -30.43
N LYS A 110 12.88 28.19 -29.88
CA LYS A 110 13.95 27.44 -30.56
C LYS A 110 13.60 25.97 -30.77
N LEU A 111 12.98 25.31 -29.79
CA LEU A 111 12.54 23.92 -29.94
C LEU A 111 11.44 23.81 -31.00
N ILE A 112 10.48 24.74 -31.03
CA ILE A 112 9.42 24.75 -32.03
C ILE A 112 10.01 24.90 -33.44
N ASP A 113 10.91 25.85 -33.63
CA ASP A 113 11.57 26.06 -34.93
C ASP A 113 12.40 24.83 -35.34
N LYS A 114 13.07 24.21 -34.36
CA LYS A 114 13.84 22.99 -34.61
C LYS A 114 12.96 21.80 -34.98
N ILE A 115 11.86 21.57 -34.25
CA ILE A 115 10.92 20.48 -34.55
C ILE A 115 10.26 20.70 -35.92
N LYS A 116 9.90 21.95 -36.26
CA LYS A 116 9.41 22.30 -37.60
C LYS A 116 10.47 22.03 -38.68
N SER A 117 11.75 22.31 -38.40
CA SER A 117 12.86 22.07 -39.34
C SER A 117 13.05 20.59 -39.70
N PHE A 118 12.58 19.66 -38.87
CA PHE A 118 12.61 18.22 -39.16
C PHE A 118 11.56 17.79 -40.20
N GLY A 119 10.63 18.68 -40.55
CA GLY A 119 9.58 18.45 -41.53
C GLY A 119 8.20 18.34 -40.90
N GLU A 120 7.21 18.93 -41.57
CA GLU A 120 5.81 18.95 -41.13
C GLU A 120 5.24 17.54 -40.91
N ASN A 121 5.67 16.57 -41.72
CA ASN A 121 5.27 15.17 -41.60
C ASN A 121 5.79 14.54 -40.30
N VAL A 122 7.03 14.85 -39.90
CA VAL A 122 7.63 14.33 -38.66
C VAL A 122 6.91 14.92 -37.44
N ALA A 123 6.71 16.24 -37.42
CA ALA A 123 5.98 16.90 -36.34
C ALA A 123 4.53 16.38 -36.21
N SER A 124 3.83 16.21 -37.34
CA SER A 124 2.46 15.69 -37.37
C SER A 124 2.39 14.23 -36.90
N ASN A 125 3.36 13.38 -37.29
CA ASN A 125 3.40 11.99 -36.85
C ASN A 125 3.70 11.84 -35.35
N ILE A 126 4.59 12.66 -34.81
CA ILE A 126 4.84 12.71 -33.35
C ILE A 126 3.54 13.05 -32.62
N LEU A 127 2.88 14.13 -33.04
CA LEU A 127 1.62 14.56 -32.44
C LEU A 127 0.55 13.46 -32.57
N ALA A 128 0.42 12.85 -33.75
CA ALA A 128 -0.50 11.74 -34.01
C ALA A 128 -0.24 10.56 -33.06
N ASN A 129 1.02 10.16 -32.86
CA ASN A 129 1.36 9.06 -31.96
C ASN A 129 1.09 9.39 -30.49
N ILE A 130 1.31 10.64 -30.07
CA ILE A 130 0.96 11.09 -28.71
C ILE A 130 -0.57 11.05 -28.52
N ILE A 131 -1.33 11.67 -29.43
CA ILE A 131 -2.79 11.76 -29.29
C ILE A 131 -3.50 10.44 -29.54
N THR A 132 -2.90 9.48 -30.24
CA THR A 132 -3.52 8.15 -30.46
C THR A 132 -3.36 7.25 -29.23
N ASN A 133 -2.54 7.65 -28.26
CA ASN A 133 -2.40 6.88 -27.02
C ASN A 133 -3.64 7.08 -26.11
N PRO A 134 -4.42 6.01 -25.82
CA PRO A 134 -5.61 6.10 -24.97
C PRO A 134 -5.35 6.64 -23.56
N ALA A 135 -4.13 6.48 -23.04
CA ALA A 135 -3.76 7.04 -21.74
C ALA A 135 -3.81 8.58 -21.74
N ILE A 136 -3.48 9.22 -22.86
CA ILE A 136 -3.55 10.69 -23.00
C ILE A 136 -5.00 11.16 -23.01
N TRP A 137 -5.92 10.40 -23.60
CA TRP A 137 -7.35 10.73 -23.57
C TRP A 137 -7.90 10.77 -22.14
N SER A 138 -7.45 9.86 -21.28
CA SER A 138 -7.83 9.84 -19.86
C SER A 138 -7.29 11.03 -19.06
N MET A 139 -6.26 11.73 -19.57
CA MET A 139 -5.71 12.95 -18.95
C MET A 139 -6.34 14.24 -19.47
N LEU A 140 -7.01 14.19 -20.63
CA LEU A 140 -7.69 15.33 -21.26
C LEU A 140 -9.16 15.47 -20.82
N SER A 141 -9.77 14.40 -20.29
CA SER A 141 -11.14 14.35 -19.78
C SER A 141 -11.26 14.85 -18.35
#